data_AF-A0A147BW57-F1
#
_entry.id   AF-A0A147BW57-F1
#
_cell.length_a   1.000
_cell.length_b   1.000
_cell.length_c   1.000
_cell.angle_alpha   90.00
_cell.angle_beta   90.00
_cell.angle_gamma   90.00
#
_symmetry.space_group_name_H-M   'P 1'
#
loop_
_entity.id
_entity.type
_entity.pdbx_description
1 polymer ?
#
loop_
_entity_poly.entity_id
_entity_poly.type
_entity_poly.pdbx_seq_one_letter_code
_entity_poly.pdbx_strand_id
1 'polypeptide(L)'
;MLQNIGYLFTGLLLIINAASTDPGSDEKSKCQNVSVPAGFTNIPSSEQDAWSFVAAAGDFMYVLFRNFHSDSENKGTNMCVMVQKVPYNERGETKFANYTKWFNGTTWETHAMRSFYKYVKFDGSKGTTNNVLVARHKIGGDFTPEFCYPFVFTDAKCAVVLMNHWNHAAQTQCENSAATDKHESGDSALKSDVKMPCQTACELWVRHENLNETSLSTDCTKYYTQFCGNKKIFLYNKTICDEVERFPINITESISKDQ
;
A
#
# COMPACT_ATOMS: atom_id res chain seq x y z
N MET A 1 11.02 -37.85 46.08
CA MET A 1 10.03 -37.72 44.98
C MET A 1 9.76 -36.25 44.76
N LEU A 2 10.23 -35.69 43.64
CA LEU A 2 9.65 -34.52 42.95
C LEU A 2 10.48 -34.35 41.67
N GLN A 3 9.91 -34.81 40.56
CA GLN A 3 10.51 -34.70 39.23
C GLN A 3 10.33 -33.28 38.70
N ASN A 4 11.43 -32.66 38.31
CA ASN A 4 11.46 -31.48 37.44
C ASN A 4 10.91 -31.87 36.07
N ILE A 5 9.76 -31.31 35.68
CA ILE A 5 9.29 -31.32 34.29
C ILE A 5 9.45 -29.91 33.76
N GLY A 6 10.53 -29.70 33.00
CA GLY A 6 10.71 -28.51 32.19
C GLY A 6 9.71 -28.51 31.04
N TYR A 7 8.82 -27.52 31.02
CA TYR A 7 7.97 -27.26 29.87
C TYR A 7 8.79 -26.53 28.80
N LEU A 8 9.24 -27.29 27.80
CA LEU A 8 9.58 -26.73 26.49
C LEU A 8 8.29 -26.22 25.87
N PHE A 9 8.07 -24.91 25.89
CA PHE A 9 7.13 -24.26 24.99
C PHE A 9 7.73 -24.31 23.58
N THR A 10 7.49 -25.42 22.87
CA THR A 10 7.50 -25.41 21.41
C THR A 10 6.34 -24.53 20.98
N GLY A 11 6.64 -23.25 20.74
CA GLY A 11 5.71 -22.28 20.18
C GLY A 11 5.21 -22.80 18.85
N LEU A 12 4.00 -23.37 18.87
CA LEU A 12 3.23 -23.64 17.67
C LEU A 12 2.97 -22.28 17.02
N LEU A 13 3.70 -21.97 15.95
CA LEU A 13 3.38 -20.89 15.03
C LEU A 13 1.98 -21.18 14.47
N LEU A 14 0.96 -20.66 15.14
CA LEU A 14 -0.37 -20.53 14.58
C LEU A 14 -0.18 -19.68 13.32
N ILE A 15 -0.28 -20.33 12.16
CA ILE A 15 -0.45 -19.63 10.89
C ILE A 15 -1.81 -18.94 11.02
N ILE A 16 -1.79 -17.68 11.44
CA ILE A 16 -2.97 -16.83 11.49
C ILE A 16 -3.35 -16.65 10.02
N ASN A 17 -4.40 -17.35 9.58
CA ASN A 17 -5.02 -17.08 8.30
C ASN A 17 -5.35 -15.59 8.27
N ALA A 18 -4.75 -14.85 7.33
CA ALA A 18 -4.99 -13.42 7.16
C ALA A 18 -6.50 -13.21 7.08
N ALA A 19 -7.08 -12.57 8.11
CA ALA A 19 -8.51 -12.48 8.25
C ALA A 19 -9.03 -11.52 7.17
N SER A 20 -9.67 -12.06 6.13
CA SER A 20 -10.40 -11.27 5.15
C SER A 20 -11.49 -10.49 5.88
N THR A 21 -11.58 -9.20 5.58
CA THR A 21 -12.73 -8.38 5.99
C THR A 21 -13.70 -8.17 4.83
N ASP A 22 -13.36 -8.60 3.61
CA ASP A 22 -14.17 -8.41 2.39
C ASP A 22 -15.48 -9.23 2.46
N PRO A 23 -16.66 -8.59 2.33
CA PRO A 23 -17.94 -9.29 2.30
C PRO A 23 -18.24 -10.00 0.97
N GLY A 24 -17.37 -9.88 -0.04
CA GLY A 24 -17.48 -10.61 -1.30
C GLY A 24 -17.36 -12.13 -1.14
N SER A 25 -17.91 -12.89 -2.11
CA SER A 25 -17.77 -14.35 -2.16
C SER A 25 -16.31 -14.78 -2.33
N ASP A 26 -15.98 -16.00 -1.90
CA ASP A 26 -14.67 -16.66 -2.06
C ASP A 26 -14.32 -17.00 -3.53
N GLU A 27 -14.87 -16.27 -4.50
CA GLU A 27 -14.46 -16.39 -5.90
C GLU A 27 -12.98 -16.03 -6.06
N LYS A 28 -12.32 -16.76 -6.97
CA LYS A 28 -10.90 -16.60 -7.28
C LYS A 28 -10.62 -15.14 -7.69
N SER A 29 -9.93 -14.37 -6.84
CA SER A 29 -9.66 -12.96 -7.11
C SER A 29 -8.79 -12.77 -8.35
N LYS A 30 -9.17 -11.82 -9.22
CA LYS A 30 -8.36 -11.44 -10.40
C LYS A 30 -6.96 -10.94 -10.01
N CYS A 31 -6.77 -10.50 -8.77
CA CYS A 31 -5.51 -9.98 -8.27
C CYS A 31 -4.40 -11.02 -8.16
N GLN A 32 -4.73 -12.32 -8.21
CA GLN A 32 -3.71 -13.38 -8.33
C GLN A 32 -2.92 -13.28 -9.64
N ASN A 33 -3.50 -12.67 -10.68
CA ASN A 33 -2.90 -12.55 -12.02
C ASN A 33 -2.68 -11.09 -12.43
N VAL A 34 -2.57 -10.17 -11.46
CA VAL A 34 -2.33 -8.75 -11.74
C VAL A 34 -0.96 -8.53 -12.41
N SER A 35 -0.86 -7.59 -13.35
CA SER A 35 0.43 -7.26 -13.96
C SER A 35 1.43 -6.76 -12.90
N VAL A 36 2.65 -7.28 -12.93
CA VAL A 36 3.75 -6.87 -12.06
C VAL A 36 5.01 -6.61 -12.89
N PRO A 37 5.89 -5.68 -12.47
CA PRO A 37 7.15 -5.41 -13.15
C PRO A 37 8.11 -6.60 -13.08
N ALA A 38 9.05 -6.64 -14.03
CA ALA A 38 10.12 -7.62 -14.03
C ALA A 38 10.91 -7.59 -12.71
N GLY A 39 11.30 -8.76 -12.22
CA GLY A 39 12.00 -8.89 -10.95
C GLY A 39 11.11 -9.01 -9.70
N PHE A 40 9.80 -8.75 -9.80
CA PHE A 40 8.87 -8.89 -8.66
C PHE A 40 8.90 -10.31 -8.07
N THR A 41 8.91 -11.34 -8.91
CA THR A 41 8.93 -12.75 -8.51
C THR A 41 10.32 -13.25 -8.06
N ASN A 42 11.35 -12.42 -8.19
CA ASN A 42 12.71 -12.74 -7.73
C ASN A 42 12.93 -12.35 -6.26
N ILE A 43 12.05 -11.53 -5.68
CA ILE A 43 12.15 -11.11 -4.29
C ILE A 43 11.78 -12.29 -3.37
N PRO A 44 12.50 -12.52 -2.26
CA PRO A 44 12.15 -13.56 -1.30
C PRO A 44 10.71 -13.41 -0.80
N SER A 45 9.97 -14.52 -0.73
CA SER A 45 8.56 -14.48 -0.32
C SER A 45 8.36 -13.96 1.10
N SER A 46 9.34 -14.15 1.99
CA SER A 46 9.32 -13.60 3.35
C SER A 46 9.40 -12.07 3.39
N GLU A 47 9.98 -11.45 2.37
CA GLU A 47 10.09 -9.98 2.23
C GLU A 47 8.84 -9.39 1.56
N GLN A 48 7.84 -10.19 1.19
CA GLN A 48 6.62 -9.75 0.54
C GLN A 48 5.36 -10.09 1.33
N ASP A 49 5.48 -10.36 2.63
CA ASP A 49 4.34 -10.71 3.48
C ASP A 49 3.46 -9.48 3.76
N ALA A 50 2.46 -9.27 2.89
CA ALA A 50 1.53 -8.16 2.98
C ALA A 50 0.76 -8.15 4.31
N TRP A 51 0.48 -9.33 4.89
CA TRP A 51 -0.21 -9.41 6.17
C TRP A 51 0.69 -8.95 7.32
N SER A 52 1.98 -9.27 7.29
CA SER A 52 2.94 -8.87 8.33
C SER A 52 3.00 -7.34 8.55
N PHE A 53 2.85 -6.56 7.48
CA PHE A 53 2.81 -5.10 7.54
C PHE A 53 1.50 -4.59 8.15
N VAL A 54 0.36 -5.06 7.61
CA VAL A 54 -0.96 -4.55 8.02
C VAL A 54 -1.33 -4.99 9.42
N ALA A 55 -1.06 -6.25 9.78
CA ALA A 55 -1.47 -6.83 11.06
C ALA A 55 -0.57 -6.45 12.24
N ALA A 56 0.56 -5.79 12.00
CA ALA A 56 1.45 -5.37 13.06
C ALA A 56 0.79 -4.39 14.05
N ALA A 57 1.40 -4.21 15.22
CA ALA A 57 0.92 -3.26 16.23
C ALA A 57 0.86 -1.82 15.68
N GLY A 58 0.00 -1.01 16.29
CA GLY A 58 -0.27 0.36 15.85
C GLY A 58 -1.54 0.48 15.03
N ASP A 59 -2.13 1.67 15.00
CA ASP A 59 -3.43 1.90 14.36
C ASP A 59 -3.31 2.66 13.03
N PHE A 60 -2.18 3.30 12.74
CA PHE A 60 -2.04 4.15 11.55
C PHE A 60 -0.87 3.75 10.65
N MET A 61 -1.12 3.78 9.35
CA MET A 61 -0.15 3.58 8.28
C MET A 61 -0.25 4.75 7.30
N TYR A 62 0.88 5.33 6.91
CA TYR A 62 0.96 6.54 6.10
C TYR A 62 1.70 6.28 4.80
N VAL A 63 1.23 6.88 3.71
CA VAL A 63 2.05 7.02 2.51
C VAL A 63 3.03 8.16 2.76
N LEU A 64 4.33 7.86 2.74
CA LEU A 64 5.36 8.90 2.81
C LEU A 64 5.53 9.60 1.48
N PHE A 65 5.70 8.82 0.42
CA PHE A 65 5.86 9.33 -0.93
C PHE A 65 5.47 8.31 -1.99
N ARG A 66 5.31 8.81 -3.21
CA ARG A 66 4.97 8.05 -4.43
C ARG A 66 5.55 8.70 -5.68
N ASN A 67 5.37 8.10 -6.85
CA ASN A 67 5.89 8.65 -8.12
C ASN A 67 4.82 9.17 -9.09
N PHE A 68 3.54 9.15 -8.70
CA PHE A 68 2.43 9.64 -9.51
C PHE A 68 1.56 10.66 -8.76
N HIS A 69 0.98 11.61 -9.48
CA HIS A 69 -0.20 12.37 -9.02
C HIS A 69 -1.48 11.51 -9.12
N SER A 70 -2.37 11.62 -8.12
CA SER A 70 -3.57 10.79 -7.99
C SER A 70 -4.86 11.61 -7.90
N ASP A 71 -4.79 12.87 -8.30
CA ASP A 71 -5.91 13.80 -8.37
C ASP A 71 -6.33 13.99 -9.83
N SER A 72 -7.60 14.32 -10.05
CA SER A 72 -8.20 14.45 -11.38
C SER A 72 -7.53 15.51 -12.25
N GLU A 73 -6.93 16.52 -11.63
CA GLU A 73 -6.21 17.61 -12.30
C GLU A 73 -4.71 17.29 -12.54
N ASN A 74 -4.23 16.14 -12.07
CA ASN A 74 -2.84 15.70 -12.17
C ASN A 74 -1.81 16.71 -11.60
N LYS A 75 -2.19 17.43 -10.54
CA LYS A 75 -1.40 18.47 -9.84
C LYS A 75 -0.64 17.96 -8.63
N GLY A 76 -0.98 16.79 -8.10
CA GLY A 76 -0.37 16.23 -6.90
C GLY A 76 -0.87 16.86 -5.61
N THR A 77 -2.11 17.32 -5.56
CA THR A 77 -2.67 18.06 -4.42
C THR A 77 -3.13 17.18 -3.27
N ASN A 78 -3.34 15.88 -3.51
CA ASN A 78 -3.67 14.94 -2.44
C ASN A 78 -2.48 14.77 -1.48
N MET A 79 -2.74 14.99 -0.20
CA MET A 79 -1.77 14.89 0.89
C MET A 79 -2.28 13.96 1.96
N CYS A 80 -1.36 13.52 2.82
CA CYS A 80 -1.60 12.65 3.95
C CYS A 80 -2.55 11.47 3.67
N VAL A 81 -2.24 10.70 2.63
CA VAL A 81 -2.93 9.43 2.39
C VAL A 81 -2.51 8.46 3.49
N MET A 82 -3.48 7.90 4.21
CA MET A 82 -3.26 6.97 5.30
C MET A 82 -4.34 5.91 5.40
N VAL A 83 -4.06 4.90 6.21
CA VAL A 83 -5.04 3.92 6.66
C VAL A 83 -5.08 3.94 8.19
N GLN A 84 -6.27 4.07 8.74
CA GLN A 84 -6.56 3.84 10.15
C GLN A 84 -7.17 2.44 10.33
N LYS A 85 -6.58 1.64 11.20
CA LYS A 85 -7.14 0.39 11.72
C LYS A 85 -7.99 0.71 12.95
N VAL A 86 -9.19 0.15 12.96
CA VAL A 86 -10.12 0.26 14.09
C VAL A 86 -10.41 -1.17 14.56
N PRO A 87 -9.85 -1.62 15.70
CA PRO A 87 -10.10 -2.97 16.19
C PRO A 87 -11.58 -3.15 16.54
N TYR A 88 -12.13 -4.34 16.29
CA TYR A 88 -13.45 -4.68 16.82
C TYR A 88 -13.32 -4.96 18.33
N ASN A 89 -14.23 -4.43 19.14
CA ASN A 89 -14.17 -4.49 20.61
C ASN A 89 -14.41 -5.90 21.21
N GLU A 90 -14.32 -6.97 20.43
CA GLU A 90 -14.49 -8.33 20.92
C GLU A 90 -13.13 -8.92 21.32
N ARG A 91 -13.03 -9.32 22.60
CA ARG A 91 -11.78 -9.80 23.20
C ARG A 91 -11.19 -10.95 22.39
N GLY A 92 -9.99 -10.74 21.83
CA GLY A 92 -9.12 -11.81 21.36
C GLY A 92 -9.14 -12.08 19.86
N GLU A 93 -9.92 -11.35 19.05
CA GLU A 93 -9.86 -11.47 17.59
C GLU A 93 -8.97 -10.38 16.96
N THR A 94 -8.03 -10.77 16.10
CA THR A 94 -7.25 -9.85 15.24
C THR A 94 -8.08 -9.35 14.05
N LYS A 95 -9.30 -8.88 14.31
CA LYS A 95 -10.17 -8.27 13.31
C LYS A 95 -10.18 -6.77 13.52
N PHE A 96 -9.95 -6.02 12.45
CA PHE A 96 -10.01 -4.57 12.44
C PHE A 96 -10.74 -4.10 11.19
N ALA A 97 -11.50 -3.02 11.30
CA ALA A 97 -11.98 -2.27 10.15
C ALA A 97 -10.86 -1.35 9.66
N ASN A 98 -10.72 -1.21 8.34
CA ASN A 98 -9.75 -0.31 7.74
C ASN A 98 -10.45 0.92 7.17
N TYR A 99 -9.89 2.09 7.41
CA TYR A 99 -10.37 3.35 6.85
C TYR A 99 -9.25 4.07 6.14
N THR A 100 -9.37 4.17 4.83
CA THR A 100 -8.45 4.98 4.04
C THR A 100 -8.89 6.44 4.15
N LYS A 101 -7.97 7.32 4.55
CA LYS A 101 -8.19 8.75 4.69
C LYS A 101 -7.17 9.53 3.88
N TRP A 102 -7.55 10.73 3.43
CA TRP A 102 -6.63 11.66 2.77
C TRP A 102 -7.15 13.09 2.87
N PHE A 103 -6.24 14.04 2.67
CA PHE A 103 -6.56 15.45 2.50
C PHE A 103 -6.50 15.80 1.02
N ASN A 104 -7.57 16.39 0.48
CA ASN A 104 -7.62 16.90 -0.88
C ASN A 104 -7.19 18.38 -0.87
N GLY A 105 -5.96 18.66 -1.30
CA GLY A 105 -5.43 20.02 -1.36
C GLY A 105 -6.07 20.91 -2.43
N THR A 106 -6.89 20.36 -3.33
CA THR A 106 -7.66 21.15 -4.30
C THR A 106 -8.93 21.71 -3.65
N THR A 107 -9.71 20.87 -2.96
CA THR A 107 -10.97 21.27 -2.32
C THR A 107 -10.78 21.77 -0.89
N TRP A 108 -9.62 21.52 -0.29
CA TRP A 108 -9.32 21.75 1.14
C TRP A 108 -10.17 20.91 2.09
N GLU A 109 -10.56 19.71 1.65
CA GLU A 109 -11.40 18.80 2.43
C GLU A 109 -10.66 17.52 2.81
N THR A 110 -10.96 17.00 3.99
CA THR A 110 -10.56 15.64 4.39
C THR A 110 -11.62 14.64 3.99
N HIS A 111 -11.19 13.53 3.42
CA HIS A 111 -12.06 12.43 3.03
C HIS A 111 -11.68 11.15 3.77
N ALA A 112 -12.66 10.28 3.95
CA ALA A 112 -12.47 8.94 4.48
C ALA A 112 -13.40 7.96 3.77
N MET A 113 -12.91 6.76 3.51
CA MET A 113 -13.70 5.65 3.00
C MET A 113 -13.40 4.39 3.79
N ARG A 114 -14.40 3.51 3.94
CA ARG A 114 -14.20 2.20 4.56
C ARG A 114 -13.60 1.25 3.52
N SER A 115 -12.49 0.63 3.88
CA SER A 115 -11.72 -0.27 3.04
C SER A 115 -11.82 -1.69 3.58
N PHE A 116 -11.98 -2.64 2.68
CA PHE A 116 -12.16 -4.05 2.98
C PHE A 116 -11.06 -4.83 2.30
N TYR A 117 -10.27 -5.56 3.08
CA TYR A 117 -9.07 -6.24 2.59
C TYR A 117 -9.25 -7.75 2.57
N LYS A 118 -8.67 -8.37 1.54
CA LYS A 118 -8.31 -9.78 1.52
C LYS A 118 -6.88 -9.92 0.98
N TYR A 119 -6.24 -11.03 1.30
CA TYR A 119 -4.83 -11.25 0.95
C TYR A 119 -4.74 -12.50 0.10
N VAL A 120 -4.09 -12.37 -1.06
CA VAL A 120 -3.91 -13.47 -1.99
C VAL A 120 -2.44 -13.61 -2.36
N LYS A 121 -2.07 -14.84 -2.70
CA LYS A 121 -0.78 -15.13 -3.32
C LYS A 121 -0.83 -14.83 -4.82
N PHE A 122 0.16 -14.10 -5.32
CA PHE A 122 0.37 -13.87 -6.74
C PHE A 122 0.78 -15.17 -7.47
N ASP A 123 0.13 -15.48 -8.58
CA ASP A 123 0.43 -16.65 -9.41
C ASP A 123 1.84 -16.51 -10.00
N GLY A 124 2.73 -17.46 -9.70
CA GLY A 124 4.14 -17.44 -10.11
C GLY A 124 5.13 -16.97 -9.03
N SER A 125 4.65 -16.49 -7.89
CA SER A 125 5.51 -16.26 -6.72
C SER A 125 5.93 -17.58 -6.06
N LYS A 126 7.18 -17.64 -5.58
CA LYS A 126 7.69 -18.77 -4.80
C LYS A 126 7.16 -18.72 -3.36
N GLY A 127 7.14 -19.86 -2.66
CA GLY A 127 6.68 -19.92 -1.26
C GLY A 127 5.16 -19.93 -1.10
N THR A 128 4.68 -19.64 0.11
CA THR A 128 3.25 -19.66 0.47
C THR A 128 2.72 -18.28 0.91
N THR A 129 3.55 -17.25 0.87
CA THR A 129 3.21 -15.90 1.33
C THR A 129 2.11 -15.28 0.47
N ASN A 130 1.11 -14.68 1.12
CA ASN A 130 0.17 -13.79 0.45
C ASN A 130 0.83 -12.42 0.25
N ASN A 131 1.23 -12.13 -0.98
CA ASN A 131 1.98 -10.94 -1.34
C ASN A 131 1.16 -9.88 -2.10
N VAL A 132 -0.15 -10.07 -2.21
CA VAL A 132 -1.05 -9.10 -2.82
C VAL A 132 -2.18 -8.79 -1.84
N LEU A 133 -2.27 -7.52 -1.43
CA LEU A 133 -3.45 -7.00 -0.78
C LEU A 133 -4.49 -6.68 -1.85
N VAL A 134 -5.71 -7.19 -1.67
CA VAL A 134 -6.86 -6.88 -2.51
C VAL A 134 -7.79 -6.00 -1.69
N ALA A 135 -8.15 -4.84 -2.21
CA ALA A 135 -9.10 -3.96 -1.54
C ALA A 135 -10.38 -3.75 -2.35
N ARG A 136 -11.49 -3.65 -1.63
CA ARG A 136 -12.71 -3.00 -2.10
C ARG A 136 -13.04 -1.87 -1.14
N HIS A 137 -13.53 -0.76 -1.66
CA HIS A 137 -13.89 0.39 -0.86
C HIS A 137 -15.39 0.58 -0.89
N LYS A 138 -15.97 0.97 0.24
CA LYS A 138 -17.39 1.34 0.30
C LYS A 138 -17.51 2.84 0.11
N ILE A 139 -18.16 3.21 -0.99
CA ILE A 139 -18.49 4.59 -1.35
C ILE A 139 -20.02 4.65 -1.50
N GLY A 140 -20.67 5.34 -0.58
CA GLY A 140 -22.10 5.42 -0.39
C GLY A 140 -22.66 4.08 0.08
N GLY A 141 -23.63 3.58 -0.66
CA GLY A 141 -24.18 2.23 -0.51
C GLY A 141 -23.36 1.16 -1.25
N ASP A 142 -22.52 1.54 -2.21
CA ASP A 142 -21.91 0.64 -3.18
C ASP A 142 -20.45 0.31 -2.85
N PHE A 143 -19.99 -0.81 -3.41
CA PHE A 143 -18.59 -1.23 -3.33
C PHE A 143 -17.89 -0.99 -4.66
N THR A 144 -16.66 -0.50 -4.60
CA THR A 144 -15.79 -0.46 -5.78
C THR A 144 -15.49 -1.88 -6.30
N PRO A 145 -15.02 -1.99 -7.56
CA PRO A 145 -14.31 -3.18 -8.02
C PRO A 145 -13.09 -3.48 -7.15
N GLU A 146 -12.53 -4.69 -7.29
CA GLU A 146 -11.25 -5.03 -6.63
C GLU A 146 -10.10 -4.18 -7.20
N PHE A 147 -9.36 -3.56 -6.30
CA PHE A 147 -8.05 -2.99 -6.52
C PHE A 147 -6.99 -3.94 -5.97
N CYS A 148 -5.91 -4.13 -6.74
CA CYS A 148 -4.83 -5.06 -6.42
C CYS A 148 -3.57 -4.28 -6.06
N TYR A 149 -3.00 -4.60 -4.91
CA TYR A 149 -1.84 -3.93 -4.33
C TYR A 149 -0.74 -4.96 -4.03
N PRO A 150 0.06 -5.36 -5.03
CA PRO A 150 1.22 -6.21 -4.79
C PRO A 150 2.25 -5.54 -3.88
N PHE A 151 2.71 -6.26 -2.87
CA PHE A 151 3.79 -5.84 -1.98
C PHE A 151 5.13 -6.24 -2.61
N VAL A 152 5.89 -5.25 -3.04
CA VAL A 152 7.25 -5.46 -3.57
C VAL A 152 8.18 -5.87 -2.45
N PHE A 153 8.09 -5.17 -1.33
CA PHE A 153 8.91 -5.39 -0.14
C PHE A 153 8.16 -4.93 1.11
N THR A 154 8.41 -5.61 2.23
CA THR A 154 8.13 -5.12 3.58
C THR A 154 9.02 -5.81 4.61
N ASP A 155 9.40 -5.06 5.63
CA ASP A 155 10.02 -5.54 6.87
C ASP A 155 9.09 -5.38 8.08
N ALA A 156 7.78 -5.32 7.79
CA ALA A 156 6.69 -4.90 8.68
C ALA A 156 6.74 -3.44 9.14
N LYS A 157 7.88 -2.73 9.16
CA LYS A 157 7.96 -1.31 9.55
C LYS A 157 7.57 -0.37 8.42
N CYS A 158 8.03 -0.68 7.22
CA CYS A 158 7.65 -0.01 5.98
C CYS A 158 7.27 -1.02 4.91
N ALA A 159 6.64 -0.54 3.85
CA ALA A 159 6.29 -1.34 2.69
C ALA A 159 6.45 -0.55 1.40
N VAL A 160 6.81 -1.23 0.33
CA VAL A 160 6.76 -0.72 -1.04
C VAL A 160 5.64 -1.44 -1.76
N VAL A 161 4.64 -0.69 -2.20
CA VAL A 161 3.38 -1.24 -2.73
C VAL A 161 3.19 -0.76 -4.16
N LEU A 162 2.86 -1.68 -5.07
CA LEU A 162 2.52 -1.35 -6.45
C LEU A 162 1.09 -0.82 -6.54
N MET A 163 0.95 0.31 -7.23
CA MET A 163 -0.32 1.02 -7.41
C MET A 163 -0.79 0.86 -8.86
N ASN A 164 -1.01 -0.37 -9.30
CA ASN A 164 -1.16 -0.70 -10.72
C ASN A 164 -2.24 0.09 -11.47
N HIS A 165 -3.31 0.48 -10.78
CA HIS A 165 -4.39 1.31 -11.33
C HIS A 165 -3.93 2.74 -11.67
N TRP A 166 -2.77 3.17 -11.18
CA TRP A 166 -2.12 4.45 -11.48
C TRP A 166 -0.95 4.34 -12.46
N ASN A 167 -0.65 3.16 -13.02
CA ASN A 167 0.46 2.99 -13.95
C ASN A 167 0.38 3.92 -15.17
N HIS A 168 -0.82 4.22 -15.67
CA HIS A 168 -0.99 5.19 -16.75
C HIS A 168 -0.51 6.59 -16.35
N ALA A 169 -0.90 7.07 -15.16
CA ALA A 169 -0.46 8.37 -14.65
C ALA A 169 1.05 8.42 -14.43
N ALA A 170 1.64 7.38 -13.83
CA ALA A 170 3.09 7.26 -13.65
C ALA A 170 3.83 7.27 -15.01
N GLN A 171 3.31 6.54 -16.00
CA GLN A 171 3.89 6.49 -17.34
C GLN A 171 3.89 7.87 -18.01
N THR A 172 2.73 8.53 -18.08
CA THR A 172 2.60 9.87 -18.69
C THR A 172 3.54 10.87 -18.01
N GLN A 173 3.59 10.86 -16.68
CA GLN A 173 4.46 11.77 -15.94
C GLN A 173 5.94 11.47 -16.14
N CYS A 174 6.33 10.19 -16.25
CA CYS A 174 7.72 9.84 -16.52
C CYS A 174 8.16 10.26 -17.93
N GLU A 175 7.31 10.04 -18.93
CA GLU A 175 7.59 10.42 -20.32
C GLU A 175 7.73 11.94 -20.46
N ASN A 176 6.87 12.72 -19.80
CA ASN A 176 6.95 14.18 -19.79
C ASN A 176 8.24 14.70 -19.12
N SER A 177 8.70 14.07 -18.03
CA SER A 177 9.98 14.44 -17.41
C SER A 177 11.15 14.13 -18.35
N ALA A 178 11.17 12.96 -18.97
CA ALA A 178 12.22 12.56 -19.92
C ALA A 178 12.25 13.44 -21.18
N ALA A 179 11.11 13.94 -21.65
CA ALA A 179 11.04 14.88 -22.77
C ALA A 179 11.59 16.26 -22.40
N THR A 180 11.45 16.69 -21.14
CA THR A 180 12.00 17.94 -20.63
C THR A 180 13.52 17.87 -20.56
N ASP A 181 14.08 16.74 -20.11
CA ASP A 181 15.53 16.52 -20.04
C ASP A 181 16.19 16.43 -21.43
N LYS A 182 15.45 15.95 -22.45
CA LYS A 182 15.93 15.88 -23.85
C LYS A 182 16.02 17.24 -24.55
N HIS A 183 15.46 18.30 -23.98
CA HIS A 183 15.63 19.65 -24.52
C HIS A 183 17.02 20.25 -24.22
N GLU A 184 17.82 19.65 -23.34
CA GLU A 184 19.20 20.06 -23.03
C GLU A 184 20.30 19.11 -23.52
N SER A 185 19.95 17.90 -23.97
CA SER A 185 20.91 16.96 -24.53
C SER A 185 20.32 16.27 -25.75
N GLY A 186 20.76 16.72 -26.93
CA GLY A 186 20.46 16.06 -28.18
C GLY A 186 21.21 14.73 -28.26
N ASP A 187 20.53 13.62 -27.94
CA ASP A 187 20.81 12.35 -28.60
C ASP A 187 19.64 11.36 -28.56
N SER A 188 19.66 10.47 -29.54
CA SER A 188 18.61 9.60 -30.08
C SER A 188 17.86 8.71 -29.08
N ALA A 189 16.55 8.57 -29.33
CA ALA A 189 15.65 7.71 -28.59
C ALA A 189 15.87 6.23 -28.95
N LEU A 190 16.53 5.47 -28.06
CA LEU A 190 16.49 4.02 -28.09
C LEU A 190 15.10 3.56 -27.59
N LYS A 191 14.28 3.00 -28.49
CA LYS A 191 13.08 2.25 -28.10
C LYS A 191 13.52 0.94 -27.47
N SER A 192 13.58 0.91 -26.15
CA SER A 192 13.69 -0.32 -25.38
C SER A 192 12.28 -0.71 -24.92
N ASP A 193 11.85 -1.92 -25.23
CA ASP A 193 10.59 -2.52 -24.74
C ASP A 193 10.60 -2.76 -23.21
N VAL A 194 11.67 -2.37 -22.50
CA VAL A 194 11.75 -2.40 -21.05
C VAL A 194 11.10 -1.14 -20.50
N LYS A 195 9.96 -1.31 -19.80
CA LYS A 195 9.34 -0.23 -19.02
C LYS A 195 10.36 0.37 -18.06
N MET A 196 10.55 1.68 -18.12
CA MET A 196 11.40 2.37 -17.16
C MET A 196 10.77 2.24 -15.75
N PRO A 197 11.55 2.08 -14.68
CA PRO A 197 11.00 1.94 -13.32
C PRO A 197 10.01 3.04 -12.93
N CYS A 198 10.25 4.29 -13.36
CA CYS A 198 9.35 5.43 -13.16
C CYS A 198 7.94 5.28 -13.75
N GLN A 199 7.73 4.37 -14.72
CA GLN A 199 6.42 4.09 -15.34
C GLN A 199 5.58 3.12 -14.50
N THR A 200 6.18 2.49 -13.48
CA THR A 200 5.46 1.66 -12.51
C THR A 200 5.03 2.53 -11.35
N ALA A 201 3.73 2.68 -11.13
CA ALA A 201 3.20 3.45 -10.03
C ALA A 201 3.44 2.72 -8.71
N CYS A 202 4.01 3.42 -7.72
CA CYS A 202 4.27 2.86 -6.40
C CYS A 202 4.05 3.85 -5.28
N GLU A 203 3.81 3.31 -4.10
CA GLU A 203 3.81 4.05 -2.84
C GLU A 203 4.80 3.42 -1.86
N LEU A 204 5.51 4.26 -1.11
CA LEU A 204 6.21 3.84 0.10
C LEU A 204 5.34 4.16 1.31
N TRP A 205 4.98 3.11 2.03
CA TRP A 205 4.18 3.15 3.25
C TRP A 205 5.06 2.98 4.48
N VAL A 206 4.68 3.62 5.58
CA VAL A 206 5.31 3.48 6.90
C VAL A 206 4.24 3.42 7.98
N ARG A 207 4.49 2.69 9.05
CA ARG A 207 3.62 2.71 10.24
C ARG A 207 3.91 3.95 11.10
N HIS A 208 2.91 4.38 11.87
CA HIS A 208 3.04 5.54 12.77
C HIS A 208 4.27 5.46 13.67
N GLU A 209 4.48 4.30 14.28
CA GLU A 209 5.55 4.03 15.24
C GLU A 209 6.94 4.18 14.63
N ASN A 210 7.03 4.14 13.30
CA ASN A 210 8.27 4.17 12.55
C ASN A 210 8.48 5.50 11.78
N LEU A 211 7.58 6.49 11.92
CA LEU A 211 7.67 7.79 11.24
C LEU A 211 8.93 8.60 11.60
N ASN A 212 9.39 8.48 12.84
CA ASN A 212 10.54 9.22 13.36
C ASN A 212 11.86 8.43 13.32
N GLU A 213 11.86 7.22 12.75
CA GLU A 213 13.12 6.48 12.56
C GLU A 213 13.97 7.24 11.53
N THR A 214 15.13 7.73 11.99
CA THR A 214 16.09 8.54 11.20
C THR A 214 16.58 7.83 9.94
N SER A 215 16.41 6.53 9.87
CA SER A 215 16.54 5.73 8.67
C SER A 215 15.24 4.97 8.44
N LEU A 216 14.41 5.44 7.51
CA LEU A 216 13.59 4.51 6.73
C LEU A 216 14.50 3.36 6.32
N SER A 217 14.04 2.12 6.54
CA SER A 217 14.78 0.92 6.18
C SER A 217 15.45 1.12 4.83
N THR A 218 16.77 0.97 4.79
CA THR A 218 17.57 1.11 3.57
C THR A 218 16.97 0.26 2.45
N ASP A 219 16.33 -0.86 2.81
CA ASP A 219 15.68 -1.78 1.91
C ASP A 219 14.39 -1.23 1.30
N CYS A 220 13.48 -0.60 2.07
CA CYS A 220 12.28 0.03 1.48
C CYS A 220 12.64 1.10 0.46
N THR A 221 13.65 1.94 0.73
CA THR A 221 14.09 2.95 -0.23
C THR A 221 14.76 2.31 -1.45
N LYS A 222 15.60 1.29 -1.25
CA LYS A 222 16.24 0.52 -2.32
C LYS A 222 15.23 -0.13 -3.25
N TYR A 223 14.25 -0.85 -2.71
CA TYR A 223 13.22 -1.53 -3.50
C TYR A 223 12.27 -0.53 -4.17
N TYR A 224 11.94 0.58 -3.51
CA TYR A 224 11.21 1.66 -4.17
C TYR A 224 11.99 2.17 -5.40
N THR A 225 13.27 2.51 -5.25
CA THR A 225 14.08 3.00 -6.38
C THR A 225 14.19 1.96 -7.50
N GLN A 226 14.39 0.68 -7.15
CA GLN A 226 14.49 -0.41 -8.11
C GLN A 226 13.23 -0.55 -8.98
N PHE A 227 12.05 -0.47 -8.38
CA PHE A 227 10.79 -0.78 -9.07
C PHE A 227 10.06 0.46 -9.59
N CYS A 228 10.30 1.63 -8.99
CA CYS A 228 9.48 2.83 -9.13
C CYS A 228 10.30 4.05 -9.58
N GLY A 229 11.62 3.91 -9.65
CA GLY A 229 12.55 4.99 -10.00
C GLY A 229 12.80 5.98 -8.86
N ASN A 230 13.48 7.09 -9.18
CA ASN A 230 13.94 8.06 -8.18
C ASN A 230 12.92 9.15 -7.84
N LYS A 231 11.82 9.25 -8.59
CA LYS A 231 10.81 10.30 -8.38
C LYS A 231 10.08 10.08 -7.05
N LYS A 232 10.02 11.13 -6.23
CA LYS A 232 9.34 11.16 -4.93
C LYS A 232 8.46 12.40 -4.84
N ILE A 233 7.16 12.19 -4.78
CA ILE A 233 6.15 13.17 -4.43
C ILE A 233 5.81 12.86 -2.97
N PHE A 234 6.18 13.75 -2.04
CA PHE A 234 5.93 13.55 -0.62
C PHE A 234 4.49 13.88 -0.27
N LEU A 235 3.84 12.97 0.47
CA LEU A 235 2.45 13.08 0.88
C LEU A 235 2.34 13.38 2.37
N TYR A 236 3.29 12.91 3.17
CA TYR A 236 3.27 13.10 4.61
C TYR A 236 3.66 14.54 4.97
N ASN A 237 2.74 15.25 5.61
CA ASN A 237 2.97 16.53 6.27
C ASN A 237 2.37 16.42 7.67
N LYS A 238 3.19 16.57 8.72
CA LYS A 238 2.74 16.31 10.09
C LYS A 238 1.48 17.09 10.46
N THR A 239 1.44 18.39 10.17
CA THR A 239 0.29 19.24 10.54
C THR A 239 -0.99 18.76 9.87
N ILE A 240 -0.93 18.52 8.55
CA ILE A 240 -2.09 18.04 7.78
C ILE A 240 -2.47 16.62 8.24
N CYS A 241 -1.49 15.77 8.52
CA CYS A 241 -1.74 14.40 8.97
C CYS A 241 -2.39 14.33 10.35
N ASP A 242 -1.95 15.17 11.29
CA ASP A 242 -2.59 15.27 12.60
C ASP A 242 -4.07 15.69 12.48
N GLU A 243 -4.43 16.50 11.48
CA GLU A 243 -5.82 16.86 11.17
C GLU A 243 -6.60 15.69 10.58
N VAL A 244 -6.03 14.98 9.60
CA VAL A 244 -6.65 13.81 8.96
C VAL A 244 -6.86 12.66 9.95
N GLU A 245 -5.95 12.45 10.90
CA GLU A 245 -6.11 11.47 11.97
C GLU A 245 -7.36 11.72 12.80
N ARG A 246 -7.57 12.98 13.20
CA ARG A 246 -8.71 13.42 14.03
C ARG A 246 -10.04 13.39 13.28
N PHE A 247 -10.02 13.28 11.95
CA PHE A 247 -11.23 13.24 11.15
C PHE A 247 -12.12 12.05 11.57
N PRO A 248 -13.36 12.30 12.02
CA PRO A 248 -14.21 11.26 12.61
C PRO A 248 -14.66 10.25 11.57
N ILE A 249 -14.58 8.98 11.94
CA ILE A 249 -15.08 7.86 11.14
C ILE A 249 -16.48 7.50 11.64
N ASN A 250 -17.45 8.43 11.50
CA ASN A 250 -18.84 8.06 11.76
C ASN A 250 -19.37 7.27 10.55
N ILE A 251 -19.45 5.95 10.73
CA ILE A 251 -20.03 5.01 9.77
C ILE A 251 -21.53 5.28 9.68
N THR A 252 -21.96 6.17 8.79
CA THR A 252 -23.36 6.16 8.34
C THR A 252 -23.54 6.54 6.88
N GLU A 253 -22.74 7.45 6.31
CA GLU A 253 -22.85 7.79 4.89
C GLU A 253 -21.46 8.13 4.36
N SER A 254 -21.00 7.39 3.35
CA SER A 254 -19.77 7.80 2.67
C SER A 254 -20.05 9.09 1.91
N ILE A 255 -19.22 10.09 2.13
CA ILE A 255 -19.22 11.32 1.34
C ILE A 255 -18.05 11.23 0.36
N SER A 256 -18.37 10.93 -0.90
CA SER A 256 -17.67 11.46 -2.09
C SER A 256 -18.32 10.83 -3.32
N LYS A 257 -19.09 11.65 -4.07
CA LYS A 257 -19.43 11.41 -5.47
C LYS A 257 -18.38 12.09 -6.33
N ASP A 258 -17.12 11.66 -6.25
CA ASP A 258 -16.09 12.11 -7.19
C ASP A 258 -15.08 10.99 -7.45
N GLN A 259 -15.51 10.02 -8.26
CA GLN A 259 -14.66 9.20 -9.14
C GLN A 259 -15.38 8.98 -10.46
#